data_AF-Q8L1H7-F1
#
_entry.id   AF-Q8L1H7-F1
#
_cell.length_a   1.000
_cell.length_b   1.000
_cell.length_c   1.000
_cell.angle_alpha   90.00
_cell.angle_beta   90.00
_cell.angle_gamma   90.00
#
_symmetry.space_group_name_H-M   'P 1'
#
loop_
_entity.id
_entity.type
_entity.pdbx_description
1 polymer ?
#
loop_
_entity_poly.entity_id
_entity_poly.type
_entity_poly.pdbx_seq_one_letter_code
_entity_poly.pdbx_strand_id
1 'polypeptide(L)'
;MMTDGPATPILDRVQQPSDLASLDDAQLRLLADELRAETIDIVSRTGGHLGAGLGVVELTVALHAVFRAPRDKIVWDVGHQCYPHKILTGRRDRMRTLRMGGGLSGFTKRQESAFDPFGAGHSSTSISAALGFAMARELGGDP
;
A
#
# COMPACT_ATOMS: atom_id res chain seq x y z
N MET A 1 4.52 -23.68 -15.09
CA MET A 1 3.42 -23.70 -14.10
C MET A 1 2.61 -22.45 -14.33
N MET A 2 1.34 -22.57 -14.69
CA MET A 2 0.46 -21.40 -14.83
C MET A 2 0.22 -20.86 -13.41
N THR A 3 0.60 -19.61 -13.16
CA THR A 3 0.26 -18.91 -11.92
C THR A 3 -1.25 -18.72 -11.92
N ASP A 4 -1.91 -19.25 -10.89
CA ASP A 4 -3.38 -19.31 -10.73
C ASP A 4 -3.99 -17.93 -10.40
N GLY A 5 -3.44 -16.84 -10.94
CA GLY A 5 -3.77 -15.45 -10.63
C GLY A 5 -3.83 -14.57 -11.88
N PRO A 6 -4.22 -13.29 -11.76
CA PRO A 6 -4.32 -12.38 -12.88
C PRO A 6 -2.96 -12.18 -13.57
N ALA A 7 -2.99 -11.92 -14.88
CA ALA A 7 -1.79 -11.52 -15.60
C ALA A 7 -1.44 -10.07 -15.25
N THR A 8 -0.24 -9.85 -14.71
CA THR A 8 0.18 -8.55 -14.19
C THR A 8 1.61 -8.14 -14.59
N PRO A 9 1.92 -8.06 -15.90
CA PRO A 9 3.29 -7.85 -16.38
C PRO A 9 3.95 -6.54 -15.93
N ILE A 10 3.19 -5.48 -15.63
CA ILE A 10 3.75 -4.24 -15.08
C ILE A 10 3.97 -4.37 -13.57
N LEU A 11 2.98 -4.87 -12.83
CA LEU A 11 3.08 -5.07 -11.39
C LEU A 11 4.18 -6.08 -11.01
N ASP A 12 4.45 -7.06 -11.86
CA ASP A 12 5.55 -8.03 -11.67
C ASP A 12 6.93 -7.33 -11.62
N ARG A 13 7.04 -6.15 -12.23
CA ARG A 13 8.25 -5.32 -12.25
C ARG A 13 8.33 -4.35 -11.07
N VAL A 14 7.27 -4.24 -10.26
CA VAL A 14 7.20 -3.35 -9.10
C VAL A 14 7.47 -4.13 -7.83
N GLN A 15 8.65 -3.95 -7.26
CA GLN A 15 9.03 -4.50 -5.96
C GLN A 15 8.84 -3.47 -4.85
N GLN A 16 9.00 -2.19 -5.16
CA GLN A 16 8.88 -1.08 -4.22
C GLN A 16 8.46 0.23 -4.92
N PRO A 17 8.04 1.27 -4.17
CA PRO A 17 7.54 2.51 -4.76
C PRO A 17 8.52 3.21 -5.72
N SER A 18 9.83 3.09 -5.49
CA SER A 18 10.83 3.70 -6.38
C SER A 18 10.79 3.18 -7.82
N ASP A 19 10.25 1.99 -8.05
CA ASP A 19 10.18 1.38 -9.38
C ASP A 19 9.13 2.12 -10.25
N LEU A 20 8.14 2.76 -9.63
CA LEU A 20 7.10 3.55 -10.32
C LEU A 20 7.67 4.81 -10.98
N ALA A 21 8.80 5.34 -10.52
CA ALA A 21 9.41 6.55 -11.07
C ALA A 21 9.87 6.39 -12.54
N SER A 22 9.99 5.15 -13.01
CA SER A 22 10.35 4.83 -14.40
C SER A 22 9.15 4.66 -15.33
N LEU A 23 7.93 4.70 -14.80
CA LEU A 23 6.70 4.46 -15.54
C LEU A 23 6.12 5.78 -16.05
N ASP A 24 5.63 5.79 -17.29
CA ASP A 24 4.83 6.88 -17.83
C ASP A 24 3.36 6.79 -17.37
N ASP A 25 2.57 7.84 -17.65
CA ASP A 25 1.15 7.90 -17.24
C ASP A 25 0.30 6.75 -17.80
N ALA A 26 0.62 6.24 -18.99
CA ALA A 26 -0.11 5.12 -19.58
C ALA A 26 0.22 3.82 -18.85
N GLN A 27 1.49 3.61 -18.50
CA GLN A 27 1.96 2.50 -17.69
C GLN A 27 1.44 2.57 -16.25
N LEU A 28 1.31 3.76 -15.66
CA LEU A 28 0.71 3.93 -14.33
C LEU A 28 -0.78 3.57 -14.32
N ARG A 29 -1.52 3.87 -15.40
CA ARG A 29 -2.92 3.43 -15.54
C ARG A 29 -3.02 1.91 -15.64
N LEU A 30 -2.17 1.29 -16.46
CA LEU A 30 -2.12 -0.17 -16.58
C LEU A 30 -1.70 -0.83 -15.25
N LEU A 31 -0.75 -0.24 -14.52
CA LEU A 31 -0.37 -0.68 -13.17
C LEU A 31 -1.57 -0.64 -12.21
N ALA A 32 -2.41 0.39 -12.28
CA ALA A 32 -3.62 0.48 -11.46
C ALA A 32 -4.62 -0.65 -11.80
N ASP A 33 -4.81 -0.96 -13.08
CA ASP A 33 -5.68 -2.07 -13.50
C ASP A 33 -5.16 -3.43 -13.01
N GLU A 34 -3.86 -3.68 -13.14
CA GLU A 34 -3.22 -4.90 -12.65
C GLU A 34 -3.28 -5.01 -11.12
N LEU A 35 -3.01 -3.91 -10.41
CA LEU A 35 -3.09 -3.83 -8.95
C LEU A 35 -4.51 -4.08 -8.44
N ARG A 36 -5.52 -3.59 -9.16
CA ARG A 36 -6.93 -3.89 -8.89
C ARG A 36 -7.22 -5.37 -9.04
N ALA A 37 -6.81 -5.98 -10.15
CA ALA A 37 -7.02 -7.41 -10.41
C ALA A 37 -6.34 -8.27 -9.33
N GLU A 38 -5.09 -7.96 -8.98
CA GLU A 38 -4.33 -8.63 -7.93
C GLU A 38 -5.03 -8.51 -6.57
N THR A 39 -5.51 -7.30 -6.22
CA THR A 39 -6.24 -7.07 -4.97
C THR A 39 -7.52 -7.90 -4.89
N ILE A 40 -8.26 -8.02 -6.00
CA ILE A 40 -9.46 -8.87 -6.09
C ILE A 40 -9.10 -10.35 -5.88
N ASP A 41 -8.08 -10.86 -6.58
CA ASP A 41 -7.65 -12.26 -6.44
C ASP A 41 -7.27 -12.59 -4.99
N ILE A 42 -6.41 -11.77 -4.38
CA ILE A 42 -5.97 -11.97 -2.99
C ILE A 42 -7.17 -12.01 -2.05
N VAL A 43 -8.02 -10.97 -2.08
CA VAL A 43 -9.12 -10.83 -1.12
C VAL A 43 -10.21 -11.87 -1.35
N SER A 44 -10.38 -12.37 -2.58
CA SER A 44 -11.30 -13.49 -2.86
C SER A 44 -10.91 -14.78 -2.11
N ARG A 45 -9.62 -14.94 -1.80
CA ARG A 45 -9.07 -16.12 -1.11
C ARG A 45 -8.93 -15.91 0.40
N THR A 46 -8.53 -14.72 0.82
CA THR A 46 -8.26 -14.43 2.25
C THR A 46 -9.45 -13.80 2.99
N GLY A 47 -10.43 -13.25 2.26
CA GLY A 47 -11.39 -12.30 2.81
C GLY A 47 -10.75 -10.96 3.19
N GLY A 48 -11.53 -10.05 3.77
CA GLY A 48 -11.07 -8.71 4.18
C GLY A 48 -11.86 -7.57 3.53
N HIS A 49 -11.34 -6.35 3.64
CA HIS A 49 -12.03 -5.13 3.21
C HIS A 49 -11.84 -4.85 1.70
N LEU A 50 -12.54 -5.60 0.85
CA LEU A 50 -12.41 -5.46 -0.61
C LEU A 50 -12.81 -4.05 -1.10
N GLY A 51 -14.04 -3.62 -0.82
CA GLY A 51 -14.59 -2.38 -1.39
C GLY A 51 -13.77 -1.13 -1.04
N ALA A 52 -13.27 -1.05 0.20
CA ALA A 52 -12.44 0.06 0.65
C ALA A 52 -11.11 0.12 -0.11
N GLY A 53 -10.44 -1.02 -0.31
CA GLY A 53 -9.19 -1.10 -1.06
C GLY A 53 -9.37 -0.76 -2.54
N LEU A 54 -10.45 -1.26 -3.18
CA LEU A 54 -10.74 -0.98 -4.59
C LEU A 54 -10.97 0.50 -4.88
N GLY A 55 -11.53 1.24 -3.93
CA GLY A 55 -11.79 2.67 -4.06
C GLY A 55 -10.55 3.56 -4.01
N VAL A 56 -9.38 3.03 -3.65
CA VAL A 56 -8.14 3.81 -3.51
C VAL A 56 -6.99 3.30 -4.35
N VAL A 57 -7.23 2.41 -5.32
CA VAL A 57 -6.17 1.82 -6.17
C VAL A 57 -5.40 2.91 -6.90
N GLU A 58 -6.09 3.76 -7.67
CA GLU A 58 -5.46 4.86 -8.43
C GLU A 58 -4.79 5.88 -7.51
N LEU A 59 -5.44 6.21 -6.40
CA LEU A 59 -4.88 7.12 -5.39
C LEU A 59 -3.56 6.55 -4.85
N THR A 60 -3.53 5.25 -4.56
CA THR A 60 -2.33 4.58 -4.05
C THR A 60 -1.19 4.61 -5.07
N VAL A 61 -1.47 4.33 -6.34
CA VAL A 61 -0.49 4.41 -7.43
C VAL A 61 0.04 5.83 -7.55
N ALA A 62 -0.85 6.83 -7.60
CA ALA A 62 -0.47 8.23 -7.74
C ALA A 62 0.39 8.72 -6.56
N LEU A 63 0.01 8.37 -5.32
CA LEU A 63 0.78 8.72 -4.12
C LEU A 63 2.20 8.14 -4.20
N HIS A 64 2.35 6.87 -4.56
CA HIS A 64 3.66 6.22 -4.63
C HIS A 64 4.48 6.58 -5.88
N ALA A 65 3.85 7.06 -6.95
CA ALA A 65 4.55 7.60 -8.11
C ALA A 65 5.12 9.01 -7.84
N VAL A 66 4.44 9.80 -7.02
CA VAL A 66 4.80 11.21 -6.76
C VAL A 66 5.65 11.38 -5.51
N PHE A 67 5.31 10.71 -4.42
CA PHE A 67 6.00 10.83 -3.13
C PHE A 67 7.07 9.77 -2.95
N ARG A 68 8.18 10.14 -2.30
CA ARG A 68 9.32 9.27 -2.04
C ARG A 68 9.16 8.54 -0.71
N ALA A 69 8.18 7.65 -0.59
CA ALA A 69 8.06 6.79 0.57
C ALA A 69 9.28 5.82 0.66
N PRO A 70 9.81 5.50 1.86
CA PRO A 70 9.31 5.85 3.19
C PRO A 70 9.83 7.18 3.75
N ARG A 71 10.63 7.95 2.99
CA ARG A 71 11.09 9.28 3.40
C ARG A 71 9.90 10.22 3.57
N ASP A 72 9.06 10.31 2.54
CA ASP A 72 7.77 11.00 2.62
C ASP A 72 6.75 10.11 3.34
N LYS A 73 6.07 10.67 4.34
CA LYS A 73 5.13 9.91 5.18
C LYS A 73 3.75 9.87 4.56
N ILE A 74 3.34 8.67 4.14
CA ILE A 74 1.97 8.38 3.71
C ILE A 74 1.24 7.74 4.90
N VAL A 75 0.21 8.43 5.40
CA VAL A 75 -0.60 7.96 6.54
C VAL A 75 -2.00 7.60 6.05
N TRP A 76 -2.42 6.36 6.30
CA TRP A 76 -3.77 5.88 5.99
C TRP A 76 -4.62 5.89 7.26
N ASP A 77 -5.73 6.64 7.28
CA ASP A 77 -6.69 6.59 8.40
C ASP A 77 -7.45 5.26 8.40
N VAL A 78 -7.68 4.68 9.59
CA VAL A 78 -8.14 3.29 9.81
C VAL A 78 -7.20 2.23 9.23
N GLY A 79 -6.80 2.33 7.96
CA GLY A 79 -5.88 1.43 7.28
C GLY A 79 -6.58 0.27 6.55
N HIS A 80 -7.89 0.10 6.66
CA HIS A 80 -8.61 -1.00 6.01
C HIS A 80 -8.58 -0.97 4.47
N GLN A 81 -8.30 0.19 3.89
CA GLN A 81 -8.15 0.44 2.46
C GLN A 81 -6.72 0.22 1.94
N CYS A 82 -5.75 -0.13 2.80
CA CYS A 82 -4.33 -0.10 2.45
C CYS A 82 -3.80 -1.34 1.69
N TYR A 83 -4.65 -2.25 1.21
CA TYR A 83 -4.17 -3.47 0.53
C TYR A 83 -3.36 -3.15 -0.75
N PRO A 84 -3.81 -2.24 -1.64
CA PRO A 84 -2.99 -1.80 -2.76
C PRO A 84 -1.64 -1.22 -2.29
N HIS A 85 -1.66 -0.47 -1.18
CA HIS A 85 -0.44 0.12 -0.62
C HIS A 85 0.54 -0.97 -0.15
N LYS A 86 0.06 -2.02 0.52
CA LYS A 86 0.90 -3.16 0.94
C LYS A 86 1.51 -3.88 -0.26
N ILE A 87 0.72 -4.11 -1.31
CA ILE A 87 1.21 -4.75 -2.54
C ILE A 87 2.36 -3.95 -3.17
N LEU A 88 2.19 -2.62 -3.35
CA LEU A 88 3.22 -1.76 -3.97
C LEU A 88 4.44 -1.47 -3.08
N THR A 89 4.45 -1.94 -1.83
CA THR A 89 5.52 -1.67 -0.85
C THR A 89 6.21 -2.95 -0.40
N GLY A 90 6.45 -3.84 -1.36
CA GLY A 90 7.29 -5.05 -1.19
C GLY A 90 6.66 -6.17 -0.39
N ARG A 91 5.32 -6.21 -0.28
CA ARG A 91 4.61 -7.26 0.49
C ARG A 91 3.68 -8.11 -0.36
N ARG A 92 3.72 -7.99 -1.68
CA ARG A 92 2.83 -8.69 -2.62
C ARG A 92 2.80 -10.22 -2.38
N ASP A 93 3.97 -10.84 -2.28
CA ASP A 93 4.16 -12.28 -2.04
C ASP A 93 3.51 -12.76 -0.72
N ARG A 94 3.50 -11.90 0.30
CA ARG A 94 2.93 -12.20 1.61
C ARG A 94 1.43 -11.92 1.72
N MET A 95 0.81 -11.28 0.72
CA MET A 95 -0.60 -10.88 0.79
C MET A 95 -1.56 -12.06 0.94
N ARG A 96 -1.20 -13.27 0.51
CA ARG A 96 -2.03 -14.47 0.74
C ARG A 96 -2.11 -14.90 2.21
N THR A 97 -1.35 -14.25 3.11
CA THR A 97 -1.42 -14.43 4.58
C THR A 97 -2.23 -13.35 5.29
N LEU A 98 -2.87 -12.45 4.54
CA LEU A 98 -3.61 -11.30 5.08
C LEU A 98 -4.64 -11.74 6.13
N ARG A 99 -4.60 -11.08 7.30
CA ARG A 99 -5.48 -11.31 8.47
C ARG A 99 -5.39 -12.72 9.09
N MET A 100 -4.39 -13.52 8.71
CA MET A 100 -4.12 -14.82 9.34
C MET A 100 -3.15 -14.67 10.52
N GLY A 101 -3.17 -15.63 11.45
CA GLY A 101 -2.20 -15.69 12.53
C GLY A 101 -0.77 -15.77 11.99
N GLY A 102 0.11 -14.86 12.43
CA GLY A 102 1.49 -14.75 11.91
C GLY A 102 1.62 -14.13 10.51
N GLY A 103 0.51 -13.80 9.86
CA GLY A 103 0.46 -13.17 8.54
C GLY A 103 0.45 -11.64 8.57
N LEU A 104 0.14 -11.04 7.42
CA LEU A 104 0.02 -9.58 7.31
C LEU A 104 -1.21 -9.05 8.04
N SER A 105 -1.07 -7.89 8.67
CA SER A 105 -2.17 -7.15 9.27
C SER A 105 -3.18 -6.70 8.21
N GLY A 106 -4.47 -6.66 8.58
CA GLY A 106 -5.52 -6.05 7.76
C GLY A 106 -5.46 -4.51 7.70
N PHE A 107 -4.51 -3.89 8.38
CA PHE A 107 -4.29 -2.45 8.49
C PHE A 107 -2.79 -2.13 8.38
N THR A 108 -2.42 -0.85 8.29
CA THR A 108 -1.02 -0.44 8.39
C THR A 108 -0.46 -0.81 9.78
N LYS A 109 0.78 -1.30 9.82
CA LYS A 109 1.44 -1.70 11.07
C LYS A 109 2.92 -1.36 11.00
N ARG A 110 3.38 -0.48 11.89
CA ARG A 110 4.77 0.02 11.94
C ARG A 110 5.84 -1.07 11.98
N GLN A 111 5.59 -2.14 12.71
CA GLN A 111 6.51 -3.28 12.82
C GLN A 111 6.52 -4.18 11.57
N GLU A 112 5.56 -4.02 10.66
CA GLU A 112 5.43 -4.83 9.46
C GLU A 112 6.20 -4.24 8.28
N SER A 113 6.34 -2.90 8.21
CA SER A 113 6.95 -2.23 7.08
C SER A 113 7.40 -0.80 7.42
N ALA A 114 8.53 -0.37 6.86
CA ALA A 114 8.97 1.03 6.90
C ALA A 114 7.99 1.98 6.15
N PHE A 115 7.17 1.44 5.24
CA PHE A 115 6.15 2.20 4.51
C PHE A 115 4.85 2.43 5.32
N ASP A 116 4.76 1.87 6.52
CA ASP A 116 3.63 2.03 7.45
C ASP A 116 4.04 2.92 8.64
N PRO A 117 4.30 4.23 8.45
CA PRO A 117 4.89 5.08 9.50
C PRO A 117 4.01 5.19 10.75
N PHE A 118 2.69 5.01 10.57
CA PHE A 118 1.70 5.01 11.63
C PHE A 118 0.79 3.79 11.51
N GLY A 119 0.54 3.13 12.64
CA GLY A 119 -0.41 2.02 12.71
C GLY A 119 -1.81 2.56 12.90
N ALA A 120 -2.75 2.12 12.08
CA ALA A 120 -4.14 2.55 12.16
C ALA A 120 -5.08 1.35 12.37
N GLY A 121 -6.21 1.59 13.02
CA GLY A 121 -7.27 0.60 13.25
C GLY A 121 -8.53 1.28 13.76
N HIS A 122 -8.39 2.15 14.76
CA HIS A 122 -9.40 3.17 15.06
C HIS A 122 -9.33 4.32 14.04
N SER A 123 -10.48 4.90 13.73
CA SER A 123 -10.59 6.04 12.81
C SER A 123 -10.17 7.36 13.44
N SER A 124 -10.00 8.37 12.59
CA SER A 124 -9.81 9.78 12.94
C SER A 124 -8.49 10.08 13.68
N THR A 125 -7.47 9.24 13.47
CA THR A 125 -6.16 9.36 14.12
C THR A 125 -5.07 9.88 13.18
N SER A 126 -5.29 9.80 11.86
CA SER A 126 -4.29 10.12 10.83
C SER A 126 -3.83 11.57 10.84
N ILE A 127 -4.74 12.55 10.98
CA ILE A 127 -4.40 13.98 10.90
C ILE A 127 -3.53 14.39 12.09
N SER A 128 -3.87 13.95 13.30
CA SER A 128 -3.05 14.20 14.49
C SER A 128 -1.66 13.56 14.37
N ALA A 129 -1.59 12.34 13.83
CA ALA A 129 -0.30 11.69 13.58
C ALA A 129 0.52 12.43 12.51
N ALA A 130 -0.11 12.83 11.41
CA ALA A 130 0.52 13.60 10.33
C ALA A 130 1.06 14.95 10.82
N LEU A 131 0.31 15.65 11.68
CA LEU A 131 0.78 16.86 12.34
C LEU A 131 2.04 16.59 13.17
N GLY A 132 2.06 15.50 13.94
CA GLY A 132 3.25 15.09 14.70
C GLY A 132 4.48 14.87 13.82
N PHE A 133 4.32 14.17 12.69
CA PHE A 133 5.40 13.98 11.71
C PHE A 133 5.87 15.32 11.10
N ALA A 134 4.94 16.20 10.75
CA ALA A 134 5.27 17.51 10.20
C ALA A 134 6.06 18.36 11.20
N MET A 135 5.62 18.41 12.46
CA MET A 135 6.31 19.17 13.51
C MET A 135 7.69 18.59 13.83
N ALA A 136 7.83 17.26 13.89
CA ALA A 136 9.13 16.64 14.12
C ALA A 136 10.13 17.00 13.01
N ARG A 137 9.68 17.03 11.75
CA ARG A 137 10.50 17.50 10.61
C ARG A 137 10.89 18.98 10.76
N GLU A 138 9.96 19.85 11.14
CA GLU A 138 10.24 21.28 11.35
C GLU A 138 11.27 21.53 12.44
N LEU A 139 11.30 20.68 13.47
CA LEU A 139 12.28 20.72 14.56
C LEU A 139 13.63 20.07 14.19
N GLY A 140 13.82 19.67 12.93
CA GLY A 140 15.08 19.09 12.45
C GLY A 140 15.23 17.58 12.69
N GLY A 141 14.16 16.90 13.09
CA GLY A 141 14.13 15.44 13.14
C GLY A 141 14.05 14.79 11.74
N ASP A 142 14.37 13.51 11.68
CA ASP A 142 14.08 12.64 10.52
C ASP A 142 13.07 11.56 10.96
N PRO A 143 11.79 11.95 11.10
CA PRO A 143 10.76 11.09 11.70
C PRO A 143 10.27 10.01 10.74
#